data_AF-A0A1Q7WM24-F1
#
_entry.id   AF-A0A1Q7WM24-F1
#
_cell.length_a   1.000
_cell.length_b   1.000
_cell.length_c   1.000
_cell.angle_alpha   90.00
_cell.angle_beta   90.00
_cell.angle_gamma   90.00
#
_symmetry.space_group_name_H-M   'P 1'
#
loop_
_entity.id
_entity.type
_entity.pdbx_description
1 polymer ?
#
loop_
_entity_poly.entity_id
_entity_poly.type
_entity_poly.pdbx_seq_one_letter_code
_entity_poly.pdbx_strand_id
1 'polypeptide(L)'
;MLGTPGFHHLHLNSVDPQAAIDFYTRQFPSTRKGEWGGYPALHSPNDVLILFDKVDRPPPTEPQSAIWHFGWHVADSQAAVRNFKERPEVTMRPLYTSDEGGSVLISSDTWPSVGNTLGLTKAQIAEARAQGVQPLHQGGFAYMSGGPEDALFEIAGDYPQERFNHVHMWHEQPF
;
A
#
# COMPACT_ATOMS: atom_id res chain seq x y z
N MET A 1 -29.39 -4.80 -19.53
CA MET A 1 -27.98 -4.46 -19.79
C MET A 1 -27.16 -4.92 -18.60
N LEU A 2 -26.01 -5.56 -18.83
CA LEU A 2 -25.07 -5.90 -17.76
C LEU A 2 -24.25 -4.65 -17.39
N GLY A 3 -23.87 -4.52 -16.12
CA GLY A 3 -23.03 -3.42 -15.65
C GLY A 3 -21.60 -3.50 -16.20
N THR A 4 -20.86 -2.39 -16.11
CA THR A 4 -19.43 -2.35 -16.43
C THR A 4 -18.67 -3.29 -15.50
N PRO A 5 -17.82 -4.19 -16.01
CA PRO A 5 -17.01 -5.05 -15.16
C PRO A 5 -16.02 -4.23 -14.33
N GLY A 6 -15.76 -4.69 -13.11
CA GLY A 6 -14.79 -4.10 -12.20
C GLY A 6 -13.81 -5.16 -11.68
N PHE A 7 -12.68 -4.69 -11.16
CA PHE A 7 -11.78 -5.56 -10.40
C PHE A 7 -12.52 -6.07 -9.15
N HIS A 8 -12.69 -7.39 -9.04
CA HIS A 8 -13.53 -7.98 -7.99
C HIS A 8 -12.72 -8.39 -6.76
N HIS A 9 -11.54 -8.98 -6.95
CA HIS A 9 -10.74 -9.49 -5.84
C HIS A 9 -9.30 -9.82 -6.25
N LEU A 10 -8.42 -9.87 -5.26
CA LEU A 10 -7.14 -10.59 -5.32
C LEU A 10 -7.14 -11.76 -4.34
N HIS A 11 -6.20 -12.68 -4.54
CA HIS A 11 -5.91 -13.77 -3.60
C HIS A 11 -4.54 -13.56 -2.95
N LEU A 12 -4.47 -13.74 -1.64
CA LEU A 12 -3.22 -13.82 -0.88
C LEU A 12 -3.07 -15.21 -0.29
N ASN A 13 -1.89 -15.80 -0.48
CA ASN A 13 -1.52 -17.00 0.26
C ASN A 13 -1.20 -16.61 1.71
N SER A 14 -1.82 -17.29 2.67
CA SER A 14 -1.57 -17.05 4.10
C SER A 14 -1.48 -18.36 4.87
N VAL A 15 -0.55 -18.40 5.84
CA VAL A 15 -0.46 -19.51 6.80
C VAL A 15 -1.59 -19.46 7.84
N ASP A 16 -2.14 -18.26 8.07
CA ASP A 16 -3.25 -18.01 8.97
C ASP A 16 -4.19 -16.94 8.38
N PRO A 17 -5.13 -17.35 7.50
CA PRO A 17 -6.12 -16.44 6.91
C PRO A 17 -6.89 -15.59 7.92
N GLN A 18 -7.15 -16.15 9.11
CA GLN A 18 -7.91 -15.44 10.13
C GLN A 18 -7.10 -14.31 10.74
N ALA A 19 -5.86 -14.59 11.12
CA ALA A 19 -4.95 -13.58 11.64
C ALA A 19 -4.65 -12.49 10.60
N ALA A 20 -4.59 -12.84 9.31
CA ALA A 20 -4.40 -11.88 8.22
C ALA A 20 -5.61 -10.93 8.09
N ILE A 21 -6.83 -11.47 8.08
CA ILE A 21 -8.05 -10.64 8.05
C ILE A 21 -8.12 -9.73 9.28
N ASP A 22 -7.81 -10.26 10.46
CA ASP A 22 -7.84 -9.48 11.70
C ASP A 22 -6.77 -8.37 11.68
N PHE A 23 -5.58 -8.65 11.13
CA PHE A 23 -4.54 -7.65 10.90
C PHE A 23 -5.06 -6.50 10.04
N TYR A 24 -5.60 -6.79 8.85
CA TYR A 24 -6.09 -5.74 7.95
C TYR A 24 -7.32 -5.00 8.48
N THR A 25 -8.21 -5.68 9.22
CA THR A 25 -9.38 -5.02 9.83
C THR A 25 -8.95 -4.00 10.90
N ARG A 26 -7.88 -4.28 11.66
CA ARG A 26 -7.27 -3.30 12.57
C ARG A 26 -6.59 -2.16 11.82
N GLN A 27 -5.96 -2.48 10.68
CA GLN A 27 -5.22 -1.48 9.90
C GLN A 27 -6.12 -0.51 9.15
N PHE A 28 -7.21 -1.04 8.58
CA PHE A 28 -8.20 -0.36 7.74
C PHE A 28 -9.61 -0.61 8.29
N PRO A 29 -10.07 0.18 9.28
CA PRO A 29 -11.32 -0.08 9.99
C PRO A 29 -12.60 0.00 9.13
N SER A 30 -12.52 0.54 7.91
CA SER A 30 -13.63 0.51 6.96
C SER A 30 -13.85 -0.88 6.34
N THR A 31 -12.88 -1.78 6.47
CA THR A 31 -12.99 -3.15 5.98
C THR A 31 -13.79 -4.03 6.94
N ARG A 32 -14.30 -5.14 6.43
CA ARG A 32 -15.01 -6.14 7.24
C ARG A 32 -14.56 -7.55 6.89
N LYS A 33 -14.46 -8.39 7.92
CA LYS A 33 -14.32 -9.84 7.78
C LYS A 33 -15.55 -10.46 7.10
N GLY A 34 -15.33 -11.50 6.31
CA GLY A 34 -16.38 -12.31 5.71
C GLY A 34 -15.83 -13.53 5.01
N GLU A 35 -16.62 -14.05 4.09
CA GLU A 35 -16.27 -15.19 3.24
C GLU A 35 -16.84 -14.95 1.84
N TRP A 36 -16.18 -15.49 0.82
CA TRP A 36 -16.68 -15.47 -0.55
C TRP A 36 -16.24 -16.72 -1.30
N GLY A 37 -17.19 -17.41 -1.94
CA GLY A 37 -16.88 -18.59 -2.76
C GLY A 37 -16.17 -19.72 -2.00
N GLY A 38 -16.36 -19.80 -0.67
CA GLY A 38 -15.67 -20.77 0.19
C GLY A 38 -14.31 -20.33 0.74
N TYR A 39 -13.86 -19.12 0.43
CA TYR A 39 -12.60 -18.55 0.93
C TYR A 39 -12.87 -17.53 2.05
N PRO A 40 -12.04 -17.49 3.11
CA PRO A 40 -11.99 -16.35 4.02
C PRO A 40 -11.71 -15.07 3.24
N ALA A 41 -12.45 -14.00 3.56
CA ALA A 41 -12.43 -12.76 2.81
C ALA A 41 -12.31 -11.52 3.72
N LEU A 42 -11.49 -10.56 3.29
CA LEU A 42 -11.57 -9.17 3.73
C LEU A 42 -12.35 -8.37 2.69
N HIS A 43 -13.45 -7.76 3.08
CA HIS A 43 -14.24 -6.89 2.20
C HIS A 43 -13.85 -5.43 2.39
N SER A 44 -13.60 -4.74 1.29
CA SER A 44 -13.44 -3.29 1.22
C SER A 44 -14.79 -2.58 0.98
N PRO A 45 -14.97 -1.31 1.37
CA PRO A 45 -16.20 -0.54 1.13
C PRO A 45 -16.63 -0.36 -0.34
N ASN A 46 -15.75 -0.66 -1.30
CA ASN A 46 -16.01 -0.55 -2.74
C ASN A 46 -16.16 -1.93 -3.41
N ASP A 47 -16.62 -2.93 -2.67
CA ASP A 47 -16.90 -4.31 -3.12
C ASP A 47 -15.68 -5.12 -3.62
N VAL A 48 -14.46 -4.56 -3.53
CA VAL A 48 -13.24 -5.33 -3.76
C VAL A 48 -12.95 -6.23 -2.56
N LEU A 49 -12.59 -7.48 -2.82
CA LEU A 49 -12.25 -8.47 -1.80
C LEU A 49 -10.75 -8.79 -1.81
N ILE A 50 -10.21 -9.10 -0.63
CA ILE A 50 -8.98 -9.88 -0.50
C ILE A 50 -9.39 -11.26 -0.02
N LEU A 51 -9.20 -12.26 -0.87
CA LEU A 51 -9.47 -13.66 -0.54
C LEU A 51 -8.17 -14.31 -0.07
N PHE A 52 -8.28 -15.22 0.90
CA PHE A 52 -7.11 -15.85 1.51
C PHE A 52 -7.08 -17.34 1.22
N ASP A 53 -6.02 -17.78 0.55
CA ASP A 53 -5.71 -19.20 0.34
C ASP A 53 -4.84 -19.69 1.49
N LYS A 54 -5.31 -20.73 2.18
CA LYS A 54 -4.50 -21.32 3.26
C LYS A 54 -3.37 -22.15 2.66
N VAL A 55 -2.15 -21.82 3.05
CA VAL A 55 -0.93 -22.54 2.66
C VAL A 55 -0.11 -22.96 3.88
N ASP A 56 0.76 -23.95 3.72
CA ASP A 56 1.58 -24.48 4.83
C ASP A 56 2.86 -23.68 5.09
N ARG A 57 3.22 -22.74 4.19
CA ARG A 57 4.45 -21.93 4.27
C ARG A 57 4.17 -20.49 3.85
N PRO A 58 4.84 -19.49 4.45
CA PRO A 58 4.67 -18.09 4.04
C PRO A 58 5.00 -17.89 2.54
N PRO A 59 4.28 -16.99 1.85
CA PRO A 59 4.61 -16.64 0.47
C PRO A 59 5.96 -15.89 0.40
N PRO A 60 6.64 -15.91 -0.76
CA PRO A 60 7.78 -15.02 -0.98
C PRO A 60 7.31 -13.55 -1.02
N THR A 61 8.04 -12.68 -0.35
CA THR A 61 7.80 -11.23 -0.30
C THR A 61 8.75 -10.42 -1.20
N GLU A 62 9.73 -11.10 -1.80
CA GLU A 62 10.71 -10.52 -2.72
C GLU A 62 10.32 -10.78 -4.18
N PRO A 63 10.73 -9.92 -5.13
CA PRO A 63 10.66 -10.24 -6.56
C PRO A 63 11.37 -11.58 -6.88
N GLN A 64 10.83 -12.46 -7.73
CA GLN A 64 9.56 -12.37 -8.47
C GLN A 64 8.36 -12.78 -7.60
N SER A 65 7.30 -11.94 -7.56
CA SER A 65 6.03 -12.25 -6.90
C SER A 65 4.84 -11.86 -7.78
N ALA A 66 3.78 -12.67 -7.82
CA ALA A 66 2.62 -12.38 -8.68
C ALA A 66 1.95 -11.02 -8.32
N ILE A 67 1.97 -10.67 -7.04
CA ILE A 67 1.57 -9.37 -6.53
C ILE A 67 2.78 -8.76 -5.84
N TRP A 68 3.19 -7.58 -6.29
CA TRP A 68 4.27 -6.81 -5.66
C TRP A 68 3.76 -6.10 -4.42
N HIS A 69 2.67 -5.34 -4.57
CA HIS A 69 1.91 -4.75 -3.47
C HIS A 69 0.49 -4.42 -3.90
N PHE A 70 -0.33 -4.05 -2.93
CA PHE A 70 -1.68 -3.53 -3.13
C PHE A 70 -1.91 -2.38 -2.16
N GLY A 71 -2.87 -1.51 -2.46
CA GLY A 71 -2.99 -0.27 -1.70
C GLY A 71 -4.40 0.17 -1.39
N TRP A 72 -4.51 1.02 -0.36
CA TRP A 72 -5.73 1.68 0.06
C TRP A 72 -5.65 3.17 -0.18
N HIS A 73 -6.79 3.76 -0.53
CA HIS A 73 -7.03 5.15 -0.23
C HIS A 73 -7.18 5.33 1.28
N VAL A 74 -6.67 6.45 1.80
CA VAL A 74 -6.94 6.94 3.15
C VAL A 74 -7.37 8.40 3.11
N ALA A 75 -8.10 8.85 4.14
CA ALA A 75 -8.61 10.22 4.20
C ALA A 75 -7.56 11.28 4.57
N ASP A 76 -6.53 10.88 5.30
CA ASP A 76 -5.39 11.72 5.70
C ASP A 76 -4.16 10.81 5.77
N SER A 77 -3.26 10.91 4.78
CA SER A 77 -2.07 10.04 4.73
C SER A 77 -1.07 10.37 5.82
N GLN A 78 -0.96 11.63 6.21
CA GLN A 78 -0.03 12.08 7.24
C GLN A 78 -0.44 11.53 8.62
N ALA A 79 -1.73 11.59 8.93
CA ALA A 79 -2.29 10.96 10.13
C ALA A 79 -2.18 9.43 10.08
N ALA A 80 -2.46 8.82 8.92
CA ALA A 80 -2.32 7.37 8.77
C ALA A 80 -0.88 6.92 9.04
N VAL A 81 0.13 7.57 8.47
CA VAL A 81 1.55 7.25 8.71
C VAL A 81 1.94 7.46 10.16
N ARG A 82 1.50 8.55 10.81
CA ARG A 82 1.71 8.74 12.25
C ARG A 82 1.13 7.58 13.06
N ASN A 83 -0.08 7.13 12.74
CA ASN A 83 -0.73 6.03 13.43
C ASN A 83 -0.02 4.69 13.19
N PHE A 84 0.40 4.40 11.95
CA PHE A 84 1.09 3.15 11.63
C PHE A 84 2.42 3.00 12.35
N LYS A 85 3.17 4.10 12.54
CA LYS A 85 4.43 4.09 13.30
C LYS A 85 4.27 3.63 14.75
N GLU A 86 3.10 3.85 15.34
CA GLU A 86 2.82 3.46 16.73
C GLU A 86 2.32 2.01 16.84
N ARG A 87 2.11 1.31 15.70
CA ARG A 87 1.59 -0.06 15.67
C ARG A 87 2.75 -1.05 15.58
N PRO A 88 3.05 -1.84 16.63
CA PRO A 88 4.20 -2.75 16.64
C PRO A 88 4.07 -3.91 15.64
N GLU A 89 2.86 -4.19 15.18
CA GLU A 89 2.55 -5.21 14.17
C GLU A 89 2.74 -4.71 12.73
N VAL A 90 3.09 -3.44 12.54
CA VAL A 90 3.30 -2.82 11.22
C VAL A 90 4.76 -2.38 11.08
N THR A 91 5.38 -2.80 9.99
CA THR A 91 6.72 -2.36 9.60
C THR A 91 6.61 -1.27 8.53
N MET A 92 7.02 -0.04 8.87
CA MET A 92 7.15 1.03 7.88
C MET A 92 8.31 0.75 6.92
N ARG A 93 8.10 0.98 5.63
CA ARG A 93 9.13 0.81 4.60
C ARG A 93 9.64 2.18 4.13
N PRO A 94 10.97 2.35 3.96
CA PRO A 94 11.54 3.64 3.58
C PRO A 94 11.30 3.96 2.11
N LEU A 95 11.07 5.24 1.81
CA LEU A 95 11.14 5.82 0.48
C LEU A 95 12.47 6.57 0.37
N TYR A 96 13.39 6.05 -0.46
CA TYR A 96 14.70 6.68 -0.65
C TYR A 96 14.59 7.98 -1.44
N THR A 97 15.26 9.03 -0.98
CA THR A 97 15.05 10.40 -1.48
C THR A 97 16.10 10.90 -2.46
N SER A 98 17.30 10.30 -2.47
CA SER A 98 18.38 10.66 -3.38
C SER A 98 19.47 9.58 -3.43
N ASP A 99 20.38 9.72 -4.40
CA ASP A 99 21.61 8.93 -4.54
C ASP A 99 22.66 9.26 -3.45
N GLU A 100 22.52 10.40 -2.78
CA GLU A 100 23.32 10.79 -1.62
C GLU A 100 22.88 10.08 -0.33
N GLY A 101 21.81 9.29 -0.39
CA GLY A 101 21.19 8.63 0.75
C GLY A 101 20.09 9.46 1.41
N GLY A 102 19.48 8.87 2.44
CA GLY A 102 18.30 9.43 3.10
C GLY A 102 17.00 8.78 2.65
N SER A 103 16.01 8.84 3.52
CA SER A 103 14.70 8.27 3.29
C SER A 103 13.63 8.99 4.09
N VAL A 104 12.42 9.00 3.56
CA VAL A 104 11.20 9.42 4.26
C VAL A 104 10.25 8.23 4.38
N LEU A 105 9.23 8.34 5.24
CA LEU A 105 8.20 7.31 5.37
C LEU A 105 6.96 7.58 4.52
N ILE A 106 6.81 8.80 4.01
CA ILE A 106 5.72 9.23 3.14
C ILE A 106 6.26 10.15 2.05
N SER A 107 5.78 9.99 0.82
CA SER A 107 6.31 10.73 -0.33
C SER A 107 6.09 12.24 -0.25
N SER A 108 5.14 12.73 0.54
CA SER A 108 4.89 14.15 0.75
C SER A 108 5.84 14.82 1.74
N ASP A 109 6.72 14.06 2.40
CA ASP A 109 7.79 14.57 3.27
C ASP A 109 9.11 14.81 2.52
N THR A 110 9.13 14.60 1.19
CA THR A 110 10.29 14.86 0.33
C THR A 110 9.92 15.79 -0.84
N TRP A 111 10.80 15.87 -1.84
CA TRP A 111 10.68 16.72 -3.00
C TRP A 111 9.32 16.60 -3.70
N PRO A 112 8.60 17.72 -3.91
CA PRO A 112 7.29 17.69 -4.54
C PRO A 112 7.37 17.15 -5.97
N SER A 113 6.32 16.44 -6.37
CA SER A 113 6.19 15.92 -7.74
C SER A 113 6.02 17.06 -8.75
N VAL A 114 6.54 16.88 -9.96
CA VAL A 114 6.40 17.84 -11.07
C VAL A 114 5.57 17.20 -12.17
N GLY A 115 4.33 17.70 -12.36
CA GLY A 115 3.37 17.09 -13.26
C GLY A 115 3.06 15.64 -12.84
N ASN A 116 3.26 14.69 -13.75
CA ASN A 116 3.05 13.26 -13.48
C ASN A 116 4.32 12.53 -13.02
N THR A 117 5.43 13.25 -12.83
CA THR A 117 6.69 12.65 -12.37
C THR A 117 6.73 12.65 -10.86
N LEU A 118 6.74 11.45 -10.27
CA LEU A 118 6.96 11.26 -8.84
C LEU A 118 8.43 11.55 -8.51
N GLY A 119 8.67 12.55 -7.66
CA GLY A 119 10.01 12.99 -7.27
C GLY A 119 10.71 13.88 -8.31
N LEU A 120 12.00 14.12 -8.10
CA LEU A 120 12.83 15.02 -8.89
C LEU A 120 14.11 14.31 -9.37
N THR A 121 14.61 14.69 -10.55
CA THR A 121 15.96 14.32 -10.99
C THR A 121 17.03 14.98 -10.12
N LYS A 122 18.27 14.47 -10.16
CA LYS A 122 19.40 15.04 -9.39
C LYS A 122 19.60 16.55 -9.64
N ALA A 123 19.49 16.99 -10.90
CA ALA A 123 19.62 18.41 -11.24
C ALA A 123 18.46 19.25 -10.66
N GLN A 124 17.23 18.72 -10.73
CA GLN A 124 16.06 19.39 -10.15
C GLN A 124 16.10 19.43 -8.63
N ILE A 125 16.65 18.42 -7.96
CA ILE A 125 16.88 18.44 -6.51
C ILE A 125 17.84 19.59 -6.15
N ALA A 126 18.94 19.74 -6.89
CA ALA A 126 19.89 20.84 -6.66
C ALA A 126 19.24 22.21 -6.86
N GLU A 127 18.40 22.36 -7.89
CA GLU A 127 17.63 23.59 -8.13
C GLU A 127 16.59 23.85 -7.02
N ALA A 128 15.84 22.83 -6.62
CA ALA A 128 14.84 22.92 -5.56
C ALA A 128 15.48 23.33 -4.22
N ARG A 129 16.67 22.80 -3.91
CA ARG A 129 17.47 23.24 -2.75
C ARG A 129 17.86 24.71 -2.85
N ALA A 130 18.35 25.15 -4.02
CA ALA A 130 18.74 26.55 -4.23
C ALA A 130 17.55 27.52 -4.12
N GLN A 131 16.35 27.06 -4.49
CA GLN A 131 15.11 27.83 -4.40
C GLN A 131 14.40 27.70 -3.05
N GLY A 132 14.93 26.90 -2.12
CA GLY A 132 14.33 26.69 -0.80
C GLY A 132 12.97 25.99 -0.83
N VAL A 133 12.72 25.16 -1.85
CA VAL A 133 11.48 24.37 -1.97
C VAL A 133 11.28 23.49 -0.74
N GLN A 134 10.07 23.51 -0.19
CA GLN A 134 9.69 22.71 0.97
C GLN A 134 8.82 21.52 0.56
N PRO A 135 8.83 20.41 1.33
CA PRO A 135 7.86 19.35 1.15
C PRO A 135 6.43 19.85 1.36
N LEU A 136 5.46 19.18 0.74
CA LEU A 136 4.05 19.58 0.81
C LEU A 136 3.40 19.18 2.14
N HIS A 137 3.87 18.09 2.77
CA HIS A 137 3.28 17.52 3.98
C HIS A 137 1.75 17.31 3.87
N GLN A 138 1.29 17.01 2.66
CA GLN A 138 -0.10 16.78 2.32
C GLN A 138 -0.18 15.72 1.21
N GLY A 139 -1.15 14.80 1.30
CA GLY A 139 -1.29 13.68 0.37
C GLY A 139 -0.05 12.78 0.33
N GLY A 140 0.20 12.19 -0.83
CA GLY A 140 1.31 11.27 -1.05
C GLY A 140 0.97 9.82 -0.69
N PHE A 141 1.99 8.97 -0.74
CA PHE A 141 1.88 7.54 -0.49
C PHE A 141 2.97 7.05 0.47
N ALA A 142 2.71 5.93 1.12
CA ALA A 142 3.62 5.27 2.05
C ALA A 142 3.50 3.76 1.92
N TYR A 143 4.61 3.06 2.16
CA TYR A 143 4.67 1.60 2.12
C TYR A 143 4.84 1.02 3.51
N MET A 144 4.13 -0.07 3.75
CA MET A 144 4.14 -0.81 5.00
C MET A 144 4.09 -2.31 4.72
N SER A 145 4.47 -3.13 5.68
CA SER A 145 4.18 -4.56 5.67
C SER A 145 3.81 -5.04 7.07
N GLY A 146 3.26 -6.25 7.14
CA GLY A 146 2.87 -6.89 8.40
C GLY A 146 1.89 -8.02 8.16
N GLY A 147 1.34 -8.56 9.25
CA GLY A 147 0.47 -9.73 9.19
C GLY A 147 1.24 -11.04 8.92
N PRO A 148 0.53 -12.18 8.86
CA PRO A 148 1.13 -13.50 8.69
C PRO A 148 1.97 -13.70 7.42
N GLU A 149 1.63 -13.00 6.35
CA GLU A 149 2.26 -13.06 5.03
C GLU A 149 3.34 -11.99 4.80
N ASP A 150 3.48 -11.03 5.72
CA ASP A 150 4.34 -9.83 5.59
C ASP A 150 4.23 -9.14 4.21
N ALA A 151 3.03 -9.16 3.62
CA ALA A 151 2.80 -8.58 2.31
C ALA A 151 3.03 -7.06 2.33
N LEU A 152 3.69 -6.54 1.30
CA LEU A 152 3.86 -5.11 1.10
C LEU A 152 2.50 -4.50 0.73
N PHE A 153 2.08 -3.48 1.48
CA PHE A 153 0.88 -2.70 1.18
C PHE A 153 1.18 -1.21 1.17
N GLU A 154 0.39 -0.49 0.38
CA GLU A 154 0.50 0.95 0.17
C GLU A 154 -0.71 1.68 0.78
N ILE A 155 -0.50 2.91 1.25
CA ILE A 155 -1.58 3.88 1.34
C ILE A 155 -1.35 5.01 0.36
N ALA A 156 -2.42 5.52 -0.24
CA ALA A 156 -2.45 6.76 -1.00
C ALA A 156 -3.43 7.74 -0.34
N GLY A 157 -2.96 8.97 -0.13
CA GLY A 157 -3.55 9.94 0.79
C GLY A 157 -4.57 10.90 0.24
N ASP A 158 -5.32 11.45 1.17
CA ASP A 158 -6.20 12.61 1.05
C ASP A 158 -7.37 12.42 0.08
N TYR A 159 -7.89 11.19 0.07
CA TYR A 159 -9.08 10.82 -0.71
C TYR A 159 -10.36 10.88 0.15
N PRO A 160 -11.55 11.05 -0.46
CA PRO A 160 -12.79 11.21 0.30
C PRO A 160 -13.18 10.04 1.22
N GLN A 161 -12.65 8.85 0.97
CA GLN A 161 -13.01 7.64 1.72
C GLN A 161 -11.89 6.60 1.73
N GLU A 162 -11.76 5.89 2.85
CA GLU A 162 -10.93 4.70 2.95
C GLU A 162 -11.54 3.58 2.11
N ARG A 163 -10.75 3.01 1.19
CA ARG A 163 -11.13 1.85 0.36
C ARG A 163 -9.92 1.26 -0.33
N PHE A 164 -10.03 0.00 -0.74
CA PHE A 164 -9.11 -0.60 -1.68
C PHE A 164 -8.97 0.26 -2.95
N ASN A 165 -7.72 0.45 -3.39
CA ASN A 165 -7.38 1.31 -4.51
C ASN A 165 -6.79 0.55 -5.70
N HIS A 166 -5.69 -0.17 -5.50
CA HIS A 166 -4.91 -0.73 -6.59
C HIS A 166 -4.19 -2.03 -6.22
N VAL A 167 -3.73 -2.74 -7.25
CA VAL A 167 -2.76 -3.83 -7.16
C VAL A 167 -1.63 -3.52 -8.15
N HIS A 168 -0.39 -3.55 -7.67
CA HIS A 168 0.78 -3.57 -8.53
C HIS A 168 1.30 -5.00 -8.59
N MET A 169 1.47 -5.50 -9.82
CA MET A 169 2.04 -6.82 -10.10
C MET A 169 3.48 -6.60 -10.55
N TRP A 170 4.41 -7.43 -10.08
CA TRP A 170 5.76 -7.49 -10.64
C TRP A 170 5.84 -8.78 -11.43
N HIS A 171 6.08 -8.69 -12.73
CA HIS A 171 6.32 -9.88 -13.53
C HIS A 171 7.24 -9.57 -14.71
N GLU A 172 8.50 -9.96 -14.59
CA GLU A 172 9.53 -9.83 -15.64
C GLU A 172 9.44 -10.96 -16.68
N GLN A 173 8.73 -12.06 -16.36
CA GLN A 173 8.55 -13.22 -17.26
C GLN A 173 7.11 -13.75 -17.22
N PRO A 174 6.11 -13.00 -17.73
CA PRO A 174 4.75 -13.52 -17.87
C PRO A 174 4.74 -14.79 -18.73
N PHE A 175 4.17 -15.86 -18.16
CA PHE A 175 4.04 -17.18 -18.79
C PHE A 175 3.37 -17.11 -20.16
#